data_AF-A0A364RIU4-F1
#
_entry.id   AF-A0A364RIU4-F1
#
_cell.length_a   1.000
_cell.length_b   1.000
_cell.length_c   1.000
_cell.angle_alpha   90.00
_cell.angle_beta   90.00
_cell.angle_gamma   90.00
#
_symmetry.space_group_name_H-M   'P 1'
#
loop_
_entity.id
_entity.type
_entity.pdbx_description
1 polymer ?
#
loop_
_entity_poly.entity_id
_entity_poly.type
_entity_poly.pdbx_seq_one_letter_code
_entity_poly.pdbx_strand_id
1 'polypeptide(L)'
;MKKLFYTLLALLFLFKIEAKAQADSLLVFVHKFERFKTSTTAKQHWTASPDNPKSITYKMPNPVDVTKTFIVDPDSGLRYYPHSEKVIDPQTGYSINYDAHRYFLYHVDTKAAKIYKGKTEVKIKKLQPIKE
;
A
#
# COMPACT_ATOMS: atom_id res chain seq x y z
N MET A 1 -23.53 35.53 -19.84
CA MET A 1 -22.06 35.36 -19.65
C MET A 1 -21.63 35.16 -18.19
N LYS A 2 -22.13 35.94 -17.21
CA LYS A 2 -21.72 35.79 -15.79
C LYS A 2 -21.98 34.40 -15.18
N LYS A 3 -23.13 33.77 -15.46
CA LYS A 3 -23.47 32.42 -14.93
C LYS A 3 -22.49 31.32 -15.36
N LEU A 4 -22.01 31.35 -16.60
CA LEU A 4 -21.04 30.39 -17.13
C LEU A 4 -19.67 30.52 -16.42
N PHE A 5 -19.30 31.76 -16.07
CA PHE A 5 -18.05 32.06 -15.37
C PHE A 5 -18.06 31.52 -13.93
N TYR A 6 -19.19 31.64 -13.22
CA TYR A 6 -19.32 31.09 -11.86
C TYR A 6 -19.33 29.56 -11.84
N THR A 7 -19.95 28.91 -12.84
CA THR A 7 -19.87 27.43 -12.97
C THR A 7 -18.46 26.94 -13.26
N LEU A 8 -17.71 27.66 -14.11
CA LEU A 8 -16.32 27.30 -14.40
C LEU A 8 -15.41 27.50 -13.17
N LEU A 9 -15.65 28.57 -12.40
CA LEU A 9 -14.92 28.87 -11.18
C LEU A 9 -15.19 27.85 -10.07
N ALA A 10 -16.46 27.41 -9.91
CA ALA A 10 -16.84 26.37 -8.95
C ALA A 10 -16.21 25.01 -9.31
N LEU A 11 -16.18 24.66 -10.60
CA LEU A 11 -15.54 23.43 -11.06
C LEU A 11 -14.03 23.44 -10.79
N LEU A 12 -13.35 24.55 -11.04
CA LEU A 12 -11.93 24.73 -10.72
C LEU A 12 -11.63 24.60 -9.22
N PHE A 13 -12.53 25.08 -8.35
CA PHE A 13 -12.38 24.91 -6.91
C PHE A 13 -12.52 23.45 -6.47
N LEU A 14 -13.47 22.70 -7.03
CA LEU A 14 -13.66 21.27 -6.73
C LEU A 14 -12.42 20.43 -7.12
N PHE A 15 -11.84 20.68 -8.30
CA PHE A 15 -10.63 19.98 -8.74
C PHE A 15 -9.43 20.21 -7.81
N LYS A 16 -9.29 21.41 -7.24
CA LYS A 16 -8.18 21.70 -6.30
C LYS A 16 -8.33 20.98 -4.97
N ILE A 17 -9.56 20.80 -4.49
CA ILE A 17 -9.83 20.10 -3.22
C ILE A 17 -9.52 18.61 -3.36
N GLU A 18 -9.94 18.00 -4.47
CA GLU A 18 -9.70 16.57 -4.74
C GLU A 18 -8.22 16.26 -4.91
N ALA A 19 -7.48 17.09 -5.65
CA ALA A 19 -6.02 16.92 -5.82
C ALA A 19 -5.27 17.01 -4.48
N LYS A 20 -5.66 17.93 -3.59
CA LYS A 20 -5.05 18.08 -2.26
C LYS A 20 -5.35 16.86 -1.38
N ALA A 21 -6.61 16.43 -1.32
CA ALA A 21 -7.00 15.24 -0.54
C ALA A 21 -6.28 13.97 -1.03
N GLN A 22 -6.09 13.83 -2.34
CA GLN A 22 -5.32 12.72 -2.91
C GLN A 22 -3.85 12.78 -2.49
N ALA A 23 -3.20 13.94 -2.58
CA ALA A 23 -1.80 14.12 -2.16
C ALA A 23 -1.61 13.83 -0.66
N ASP A 24 -2.52 14.32 0.19
CA ASP A 24 -2.49 14.08 1.63
C ASP A 24 -2.65 12.58 1.93
N SER A 25 -3.57 11.88 1.26
CA SER A 25 -3.76 10.44 1.43
C SER A 25 -2.57 9.60 0.94
N LEU A 26 -1.85 10.06 -0.08
CA LEU A 26 -0.64 9.39 -0.57
C LEU A 26 0.50 9.53 0.43
N LEU A 27 0.69 10.72 1.00
CA LEU A 27 1.70 10.97 2.01
C LEU A 27 1.47 10.11 3.26
N VAL A 28 0.21 9.97 3.71
CA VAL A 28 -0.18 9.06 4.80
C VAL A 28 0.22 7.62 4.49
N PHE A 29 -0.08 7.14 3.28
CA PHE A 29 0.30 5.78 2.87
C PHE A 29 1.82 5.58 2.91
N VAL A 30 2.58 6.53 2.39
CA VAL A 30 4.05 6.47 2.34
C VAL A 30 4.65 6.43 3.74
N HIS A 31 4.15 7.23 4.69
CA HIS A 31 4.57 7.17 6.09
C HIS A 31 4.23 5.86 6.77
N LYS A 32 3.04 5.29 6.52
CA LYS A 32 2.70 3.96 7.02
C LYS A 32 3.65 2.91 6.46
N PHE A 33 3.98 3.00 5.17
CA PHE A 33 4.91 2.07 4.53
C PHE A 33 6.33 2.17 5.11
N GLU A 34 6.77 3.38 5.47
CA GLU A 34 8.05 3.59 6.16
C GLU A 34 8.14 2.84 7.50
N ARG A 35 7.03 2.75 8.25
CA ARG A 35 6.94 1.95 9.47
C ARG A 35 6.84 0.46 9.16
N PHE A 36 6.01 0.10 8.19
CA PHE A 36 5.81 -1.28 7.76
C PHE A 36 7.12 -1.96 7.38
N LYS A 37 7.99 -1.33 6.56
CA LYS A 37 9.22 -1.98 6.06
C LYS A 37 10.19 -2.42 7.16
N THR A 38 10.08 -1.84 8.36
CA THR A 38 10.90 -2.19 9.53
C THR A 38 10.25 -3.23 10.44
N SER A 39 8.94 -3.47 10.27
CA SER A 39 8.16 -4.42 11.07
C SER A 39 8.61 -5.87 10.85
N THR A 40 8.18 -6.75 11.75
CA THR A 40 8.30 -8.19 11.56
C THR A 40 7.41 -8.68 10.41
N THR A 41 6.24 -8.04 10.21
CA THR A 41 5.28 -8.36 9.14
C THR A 41 5.89 -8.24 7.76
N ALA A 42 6.69 -7.19 7.52
CA ALA A 42 7.40 -6.95 6.27
C ALA A 42 8.37 -8.09 5.88
N LYS A 43 8.88 -8.83 6.86
CA LYS A 43 9.84 -9.92 6.65
C LYS A 43 9.15 -11.26 6.44
N GLN A 44 7.86 -11.34 6.71
CA GLN A 44 7.10 -12.57 6.55
C GLN A 44 6.97 -12.86 5.06
N HIS A 45 7.20 -14.10 4.68
CA HIS A 45 6.90 -14.59 3.35
C HIS A 45 6.28 -15.97 3.48
N TRP A 46 5.35 -16.31 2.60
CA TRP A 46 4.78 -17.65 2.58
C TRP A 46 5.53 -18.48 1.54
N THR A 47 6.31 -19.44 2.01
CA THR A 47 6.85 -20.50 1.16
C THR A 47 5.92 -21.71 1.25
N ALA A 48 5.31 -22.10 0.14
CA ALA A 48 4.69 -23.42 0.01
C ALA A 48 5.75 -24.53 -0.21
N SER A 49 6.93 -24.40 0.39
CA SER A 49 8.02 -25.37 0.20
C SER A 49 8.06 -26.33 1.38
N PRO A 50 7.83 -27.64 1.19
CA PRO A 50 7.81 -28.62 2.28
C PRO A 50 9.18 -28.84 2.95
N ASP A 51 10.28 -28.35 2.35
CA ASP A 51 11.64 -28.79 2.71
C ASP A 51 12.56 -27.72 3.33
N ASN A 52 12.04 -26.59 3.84
CA ASN A 52 12.88 -25.57 4.47
C ASN A 52 12.67 -25.47 6.00
N PRO A 53 13.49 -26.16 6.82
CA PRO A 53 13.28 -26.25 8.27
C PRO A 53 13.57 -24.96 9.06
N LYS A 54 14.01 -23.88 8.40
CA LYS A 54 14.28 -22.58 9.04
C LYS A 54 13.24 -21.49 8.76
N SER A 55 12.16 -21.81 8.03
CA SER A 55 11.08 -20.87 7.74
C SER A 55 10.21 -20.63 8.99
N ILE A 56 10.03 -19.37 9.39
CA ILE A 56 9.05 -19.00 10.41
C ILE A 56 7.67 -19.31 9.82
N THR A 57 7.12 -20.47 10.18
CA THR A 57 5.91 -21.01 9.59
C THR A 57 4.69 -20.33 10.21
N TYR A 58 3.92 -19.59 9.42
CA TYR A 58 2.64 -19.02 9.86
C TYR A 58 1.49 -19.89 9.35
N LYS A 59 0.58 -20.28 10.26
CA LYS A 59 -0.63 -21.04 9.92
C LYS A 59 -1.56 -20.16 9.08
N MET A 60 -1.99 -20.68 7.92
CA MET A 60 -2.78 -19.95 6.94
C MET A 60 -4.19 -19.62 7.47
N PRO A 61 -4.59 -18.33 7.54
CA PRO A 61 -5.89 -17.94 8.10
C PRO A 61 -7.15 -18.32 7.29
N ASN A 62 -7.08 -18.38 5.95
CA ASN A 62 -8.21 -18.80 5.10
C ASN A 62 -7.79 -19.93 4.15
N PRO A 63 -8.25 -21.17 4.39
CA PRO A 63 -7.93 -22.32 3.54
C PRO A 63 -8.69 -22.33 2.20
N VAL A 64 -9.74 -21.51 2.04
CA VAL A 64 -10.60 -21.51 0.84
C VAL A 64 -10.08 -20.56 -0.24
N ASP A 65 -9.56 -19.39 0.15
CA ASP A 65 -9.00 -18.41 -0.79
C ASP A 65 -7.76 -17.74 -0.20
N VAL A 66 -6.60 -18.26 -0.56
CA VAL A 66 -5.28 -17.80 -0.12
C VAL A 66 -4.96 -16.38 -0.58
N THR A 67 -5.57 -15.92 -1.68
CA THR A 67 -5.32 -14.58 -2.25
C THR A 67 -6.00 -13.49 -1.44
N LYS A 68 -7.08 -13.83 -0.73
CA LYS A 68 -7.80 -12.93 0.18
C LYS A 68 -7.21 -12.89 1.58
N THR A 69 -6.22 -13.71 1.86
CA THR A 69 -5.64 -13.76 3.19
C THR A 69 -4.58 -12.69 3.34
N PHE A 70 -4.69 -11.91 4.42
CA PHE A 70 -3.75 -10.85 4.76
C PHE A 70 -3.39 -10.87 6.23
N ILE A 71 -2.28 -10.21 6.53
CA ILE A 71 -1.80 -9.95 7.88
C ILE A 71 -1.89 -8.43 8.07
N VAL A 72 -2.53 -7.99 9.15
CA VAL A 72 -2.52 -6.58 9.52
C VAL A 72 -1.25 -6.32 10.31
N ASP A 73 -0.41 -5.44 9.80
CA ASP A 73 0.75 -4.97 10.55
C ASP A 73 0.29 -4.05 11.69
N PRO A 74 0.61 -4.37 12.96
CA PRO A 74 0.08 -3.62 14.10
C PRO A 74 0.60 -2.17 14.16
N ASP A 75 1.81 -1.91 13.67
CA ASP A 75 2.46 -0.60 13.79
C ASP A 75 2.02 0.38 12.70
N SER A 76 1.83 -0.13 11.48
CA SER A 76 1.44 0.69 10.32
C SER A 76 -0.05 0.61 9.99
N GLY A 77 -0.75 -0.42 10.46
CA GLY A 77 -2.12 -0.73 10.07
C GLY A 77 -2.27 -1.18 8.62
N LEU A 78 -1.15 -1.42 7.91
CA LEU A 78 -1.19 -1.91 6.52
C LEU A 78 -1.56 -3.39 6.49
N ARG A 79 -2.31 -3.78 5.46
CA ARG A 79 -2.61 -5.17 5.14
C ARG A 79 -1.54 -5.70 4.20
N TYR A 80 -0.79 -6.69 4.65
CA TYR A 80 0.16 -7.42 3.83
C TYR A 80 -0.47 -8.73 3.33
N TYR A 81 -0.46 -8.93 2.02
CA TYR A 81 -0.96 -10.11 1.32
C TYR A 81 0.23 -10.91 0.81
N PRO A 82 0.79 -11.83 1.63
CA PRO A 82 2.01 -12.56 1.29
C PRO A 82 1.89 -13.39 0.02
N HIS A 83 0.74 -14.04 -0.21
CA HIS A 83 0.53 -14.86 -1.40
C HIS A 83 0.53 -14.05 -2.72
N SER A 84 0.08 -12.79 -2.68
CA SER A 84 0.00 -11.96 -3.87
C SER A 84 1.08 -10.88 -3.92
N GLU A 85 2.03 -10.92 -2.98
CA GLU A 85 3.11 -9.94 -2.84
C GLU A 85 2.59 -8.50 -2.89
N LYS A 86 1.56 -8.21 -2.09
CA LYS A 86 0.93 -6.88 -2.06
C LYS A 86 0.86 -6.31 -0.66
N VAL A 87 1.06 -5.01 -0.57
CA VAL A 87 0.76 -4.23 0.64
C VAL A 87 -0.33 -3.24 0.28
N ILE A 88 -1.38 -3.19 1.08
CA ILE A 88 -2.56 -2.36 0.86
C ILE A 88 -2.87 -1.60 2.14
N ASP A 89 -3.11 -0.29 2.02
CA ASP A 89 -3.70 0.49 3.08
C ASP A 89 -5.22 0.54 2.91
N PRO A 90 -6.01 -0.10 3.80
CA PRO A 90 -7.46 -0.07 3.70
C PRO A 90 -8.04 1.34 3.90
N GLN A 91 -7.34 2.24 4.60
CA GLN A 91 -7.83 3.59 4.89
C GLN A 91 -7.66 4.52 3.69
N THR A 92 -6.49 4.46 3.05
CA THR A 92 -6.17 5.34 1.91
C THR A 92 -6.46 4.68 0.56
N GLY A 93 -6.68 3.36 0.52
CA GLY A 93 -6.89 2.61 -0.71
C GLY A 93 -5.64 2.51 -1.59
N TYR A 94 -4.47 2.93 -1.11
CA TYR A 94 -3.22 2.77 -1.85
C TYR A 94 -2.65 1.37 -1.70
N SER A 95 -1.99 0.90 -2.75
CA SER A 95 -1.35 -0.41 -2.80
C SER A 95 -0.03 -0.36 -3.55
N ILE A 96 0.87 -1.28 -3.20
CA ILE A 96 2.09 -1.55 -3.94
C ILE A 96 2.29 -3.06 -4.11
N ASN A 97 3.06 -3.43 -5.13
CA ASN A 97 3.69 -4.74 -5.17
C ASN A 97 4.90 -4.74 -4.23
N TYR A 98 5.00 -5.76 -3.39
CA TYR A 98 5.93 -5.85 -2.29
C TYR A 98 6.57 -7.24 -2.23
N ASP A 99 7.87 -7.27 -2.50
CA ASP A 99 8.71 -8.46 -2.43
C ASP A 99 9.33 -8.57 -1.03
N ALA A 100 8.75 -9.42 -0.19
CA ALA A 100 9.22 -9.66 1.16
C ALA A 100 10.59 -10.37 1.20
N HIS A 101 10.97 -11.14 0.18
CA HIS A 101 12.30 -11.75 0.12
C HIS A 101 13.41 -10.71 0.01
N ARG A 102 13.09 -9.54 -0.55
CA ARG A 102 14.01 -8.41 -0.71
C ARG A 102 13.54 -7.17 0.03
N TYR A 103 12.91 -7.35 1.20
CA TYR A 103 12.37 -6.25 2.01
C TYR A 103 13.41 -5.16 2.32
N PHE A 104 14.67 -5.56 2.52
CA PHE A 104 15.78 -4.66 2.85
C PHE A 104 16.19 -3.73 1.70
N LEU A 105 15.75 -3.98 0.46
CA LEU A 105 16.00 -3.10 -0.68
C LEU A 105 15.05 -1.89 -0.69
N TYR A 106 14.00 -1.90 0.12
CA TYR A 106 12.99 -0.85 0.11
C TYR A 106 13.45 0.36 0.92
N HIS A 107 13.38 1.54 0.32
CA HIS A 107 13.56 2.82 1.00
C HIS A 107 12.44 3.78 0.61
N VAL A 108 12.22 4.78 1.47
CA VAL A 108 11.07 5.69 1.38
C VAL A 108 11.58 7.11 1.37
N ASP A 109 11.13 7.89 0.40
CA ASP A 109 11.27 9.35 0.40
C ASP A 109 9.91 9.94 0.76
N THR A 110 9.76 10.30 2.04
CA THR A 110 8.53 10.89 2.56
C THR A 110 8.30 12.30 2.02
N LYS A 111 9.35 13.04 1.67
CA LYS A 111 9.21 14.40 1.12
C LYS A 111 8.67 14.37 -0.30
N ALA A 112 9.12 13.40 -1.10
CA ALA A 112 8.63 13.20 -2.45
C ALA A 112 7.37 12.32 -2.53
N ALA A 113 6.92 11.76 -1.40
CA ALA A 113 5.87 10.75 -1.33
C ALA A 113 6.14 9.54 -2.25
N LYS A 114 7.38 9.05 -2.26
CA LYS A 114 7.86 7.98 -3.14
C LYS A 114 8.44 6.80 -2.37
N ILE A 115 8.31 5.63 -2.96
CA ILE A 115 8.88 4.38 -2.45
C ILE A 115 9.78 3.81 -3.54
N TYR A 116 10.92 3.27 -3.15
CA TYR A 116 11.91 2.70 -4.06
C TYR A 116 12.29 1.29 -3.62
N LYS A 117 12.64 0.45 -4.59
CA LYS A 117 13.29 -0.86 -4.41
C LYS A 117 14.65 -0.81 -5.08
N GLY A 118 15.72 -0.72 -4.29
CA GLY A 118 17.04 -0.37 -4.83
C GLY A 118 16.99 1.01 -5.48
N LYS A 119 17.34 1.14 -6.76
CA LYS A 119 17.28 2.42 -7.51
C LYS A 119 15.97 2.64 -8.26
N THR A 120 15.04 1.69 -8.21
CA THR A 120 13.81 1.72 -9.03
C THR A 120 12.64 2.23 -8.19
N GLU A 121 11.93 3.25 -8.69
CA GLU A 121 10.70 3.72 -8.07
C GLU A 121 9.61 2.65 -8.17
N VAL A 122 8.97 2.36 -7.03
CA VAL A 122 7.88 1.40 -6.93
C VAL A 122 6.57 2.10 -7.29
N LYS A 123 5.84 1.52 -8.24
CA LYS A 123 4.54 2.06 -8.65
C LYS A 123 3.50 1.90 -7.53
N ILE A 124 3.07 3.02 -6.97
CA ILE A 124 1.94 3.11 -6.04
C ILE A 124 0.65 3.21 -6.85
N LYS A 125 -0.33 2.35 -6.54
CA LYS A 125 -1.64 2.29 -7.22
C LYS A 125 -2.74 2.66 -6.24
N LYS A 126 -3.63 3.58 -6.64
CA LYS A 126 -4.90 3.82 -5.94
C LYS A 126 -5.90 2.75 -6.39
N LEU A 127 -6.40 1.96 -5.44
CA LEU A 127 -7.50 1.05 -5.67
C LEU A 127 -8.77 1.89 -5.82
N GLN A 128 -9.58 1.56 -6.82
CA GLN A 128 -10.92 2.12 -6.89
C GLN A 128 -11.71 1.58 -5.69
N PRO A 129 -12.55 2.40 -5.04
CA PRO A 129 -13.45 1.89 -4.02
C PRO A 129 -14.27 0.76 -4.64
N ILE A 130 -14.24 -0.41 -4.01
CA ILE A 130 -15.11 -1.52 -4.38
C ILE A 130 -16.51 -1.02 -4.07
N LYS A 131 -17.33 -0.78 -5.10
CA LYS A 131 -18.76 -0.59 -4.90
C LYS A 131 -19.29 -1.93 -4.39
N GLU A 132 -19.64 -1.98 -3.12
CA GLU A 132 -20.45 -3.08 -2.56
C GLU A 132 -21.83 -3.11 -3.22
#